data_AF-A0ABD2Z2Q7-F1
#
_entry.id   AF-A0ABD2Z2Q7-F1
#
_cell.length_a   1.000
_cell.length_b   1.000
_cell.length_c   1.000
_cell.angle_alpha   90.00
_cell.angle_beta   90.00
_cell.angle_gamma   90.00
#
_symmetry.space_group_name_H-M   'P 1'
#
loop_
_entity.id
_entity.type
_entity.pdbx_description
1 polymer ?
#
loop_
_entity_poly.entity_id
_entity_poly.type
_entity_poly.pdbx_seq_one_letter_code
_entity_poly.pdbx_strand_id
1 'polypeptide(L)'
;MREWLPLATDTKGKEVKTISKIQGLRTKKKALERIIGNVVQQYAKLEDYVAELLMTNAGSTILTKIKDSDIDRFQSLYPVAYVIIEIEKKDAGRWFLLLIIEVLHIEDSSDWVIVIDRQKSLCPAIHELVPNVEHRHCVIQLYNNFNKENPRLVLRQKLWKNAKATYEQKYRVLMNKLKKYHEKAYAWLSHECAPCWTRSHFKLKQV
;
A
#
# COMPACT_ATOMS: atom_id res chain seq x y z
N MET A 1 1.30 45.71 -37.48
CA MET A 1 1.09 44.69 -38.53
C MET A 1 1.71 43.39 -38.02
N ARG A 2 0.93 42.40 -37.59
CA ARG A 2 1.46 41.10 -37.17
C ARG A 2 1.41 40.17 -38.37
N GLU A 3 2.55 39.87 -38.95
CA GLU A 3 2.69 38.81 -39.94
C GLU A 3 2.70 37.46 -39.22
N TRP A 4 1.77 36.57 -39.59
CA TRP A 4 1.75 35.19 -39.15
C TRP A 4 2.60 34.36 -40.11
N LEU A 5 3.63 33.68 -39.60
CA LEU A 5 4.40 32.66 -40.36
C LEU A 5 3.47 31.49 -40.75
N PRO A 6 3.58 30.94 -41.97
CA PRO A 6 2.74 29.85 -42.43
C PRO A 6 3.08 28.54 -41.68
N LEU A 7 2.03 27.81 -41.30
CA LEU A 7 2.11 26.49 -40.67
C LEU A 7 2.85 25.51 -41.58
N ALA A 8 3.88 24.84 -41.06
CA ALA A 8 4.67 23.85 -41.80
C ALA A 8 3.79 22.66 -42.22
N THR A 9 3.83 22.30 -43.50
CA THR A 9 3.18 21.12 -44.08
C THR A 9 4.18 19.98 -44.25
N ASP A 10 3.72 18.73 -44.08
CA ASP A 10 4.54 17.55 -44.35
C ASP A 10 4.71 17.30 -45.86
N THR A 11 5.61 16.39 -46.23
CA THR A 11 5.93 16.04 -47.64
C THR A 11 4.77 15.41 -48.41
N LYS A 12 3.56 15.29 -47.82
CA LYS A 12 2.34 14.81 -48.47
C LYS A 12 1.19 15.83 -48.44
N GLY A 13 1.47 17.09 -48.09
CA GLY A 13 0.49 18.18 -48.13
C GLY A 13 -0.60 18.10 -47.06
N LYS A 14 -0.40 17.30 -45.99
CA LYS A 14 -1.32 17.28 -44.85
C LYS A 14 -0.91 18.34 -43.83
N GLU A 15 -1.89 19.08 -43.30
CA GLU A 15 -1.68 19.99 -42.18
C GLU A 15 -1.08 19.23 -40.99
N VAL A 16 0.16 19.58 -40.61
CA VAL A 16 0.78 19.06 -39.39
C VAL A 16 0.22 19.87 -38.23
N LYS A 17 -0.88 19.37 -37.63
CA LYS A 17 -1.42 19.97 -36.41
C LYS A 17 -0.50 19.66 -35.24
N THR A 18 0.20 20.68 -34.75
CA THR A 18 1.07 20.59 -33.58
C THR A 18 0.26 20.17 -32.35
N ILE A 19 0.53 18.98 -31.83
CA ILE A 19 -0.12 18.49 -30.60
C ILE A 19 0.46 19.26 -29.42
N SER A 20 -0.40 19.94 -28.66
CA SER A 20 0.04 20.62 -27.44
C SER A 20 0.47 19.59 -26.38
N LYS A 21 1.41 19.98 -25.51
CA LYS A 21 1.88 19.14 -24.40
C LYS A 21 0.73 18.61 -23.53
N ILE A 22 -0.33 19.41 -23.34
CA ILE A 22 -1.53 19.05 -22.58
C ILE A 22 -2.34 17.95 -23.30
N GLN A 23 -2.48 18.05 -24.63
CA GLN A 23 -3.15 17.01 -25.42
C GLN A 23 -2.37 15.69 -25.36
N GLY A 24 -1.03 15.73 -25.45
CA GLY A 24 -0.18 14.55 -25.27
C GLY A 24 -0.37 13.89 -23.90
N LEU A 25 -0.42 14.68 -22.82
CA LEU A 25 -0.65 14.18 -21.46
C LEU A 25 -2.06 13.54 -21.31
N ARG A 26 -3.10 14.17 -21.86
CA ARG A 26 -4.48 13.65 -21.81
C ARG A 26 -4.62 12.34 -22.59
N THR A 27 -4.00 12.25 -23.76
CA THR A 27 -4.01 11.02 -24.57
C THR A 27 -3.25 9.89 -23.89
N LYS A 28 -2.08 10.18 -23.29
CA LYS A 28 -1.32 9.22 -22.49
C LYS A 28 -2.14 8.69 -21.31
N LYS A 29 -2.86 9.57 -20.59
CA LYS A 29 -3.76 9.17 -19.49
C LYS A 29 -4.85 8.22 -19.98
N LYS A 30 -5.56 8.56 -21.07
CA LYS A 30 -6.62 7.70 -21.65
C LYS A 30 -6.08 6.37 -22.19
N ALA A 31 -4.88 6.35 -22.74
CA ALA A 31 -4.23 5.12 -23.20
C ALA A 31 -3.88 4.21 -22.02
N LEU A 32 -3.34 4.78 -20.93
CA LEU A 32 -3.07 4.03 -19.69
C LEU A 32 -4.35 3.50 -19.05
N GLU A 33 -5.44 4.29 -19.00
CA GLU A 33 -6.75 3.84 -18.53
C GLU A 33 -7.30 2.66 -19.35
N ARG A 34 -7.00 2.59 -20.65
CA ARG A 34 -7.41 1.49 -21.54
C ARG A 34 -6.55 0.23 -21.41
N ILE A 35 -5.24 0.39 -21.17
CA ILE A 35 -4.28 -0.73 -21.10
C ILE A 35 -4.28 -1.36 -19.71
N ILE A 36 -4.30 -0.55 -18.66
CA ILE A 36 -4.14 -0.98 -17.25
C ILE A 36 -5.50 -1.09 -16.55
N GLY A 37 -6.53 -0.40 -17.06
CA GLY A 37 -7.84 -0.29 -16.43
C GLY A 37 -7.97 0.96 -15.55
N ASN A 38 -9.20 1.25 -15.12
CA ASN A 38 -9.50 2.39 -14.26
C ASN A 38 -9.59 1.93 -12.80
N VAL A 39 -8.64 2.37 -11.99
CA VAL A 39 -8.54 2.06 -10.55
C VAL A 39 -9.83 2.40 -9.81
N VAL A 40 -10.49 3.51 -10.15
CA VAL A 40 -11.77 3.91 -9.54
C VAL A 40 -12.88 2.91 -9.88
N GLN A 41 -12.89 2.37 -11.10
CA GLN A 41 -13.87 1.36 -11.51
C GLN A 41 -13.59 -0.02 -10.89
N GLN A 42 -12.34 -0.38 -10.64
CA GLN A 42 -12.02 -1.62 -9.91
C GLN A 42 -12.46 -1.54 -8.44
N TYR A 43 -12.21 -0.42 -7.77
CA TYR A 43 -12.65 -0.21 -6.40
C TYR A 43 -14.17 -0.07 -6.26
N ALA A 44 -14.86 0.47 -7.28
CA ALA A 44 -16.32 0.52 -7.31
C ALA A 44 -16.97 -0.87 -7.30
N LYS A 45 -16.27 -1.90 -7.80
CA LYS A 45 -16.77 -3.29 -7.79
C LYS A 45 -16.74 -3.97 -6.42
N LEU A 46 -16.07 -3.40 -5.42
CA LEU A 46 -16.09 -3.96 -4.07
C LEU A 46 -17.51 -3.96 -3.49
N GLU A 47 -18.27 -2.89 -3.74
CA GLU A 47 -19.68 -2.81 -3.33
C GLU A 47 -20.55 -3.82 -4.10
N ASP A 48 -20.34 -3.97 -5.41
CA ASP A 48 -21.02 -4.98 -6.21
C ASP A 48 -20.74 -6.40 -5.69
N TYR A 49 -19.50 -6.66 -5.26
CA TYR A 49 -19.09 -7.95 -4.70
C TYR A 49 -19.72 -8.21 -3.33
N VAL A 50 -19.79 -7.18 -2.47
CA VAL A 50 -20.48 -7.23 -1.18
C VAL A 50 -21.97 -7.51 -1.39
N ALA A 51 -22.60 -6.84 -2.35
CA ALA A 51 -24.00 -7.04 -2.70
C ALA A 51 -24.27 -8.46 -3.21
N GLU A 52 -23.43 -8.98 -4.11
CA GLU A 52 -23.53 -10.35 -4.62
C GLU A 52 -23.42 -11.41 -3.51
N LEU A 53 -22.52 -11.20 -2.55
CA LEU A 53 -22.33 -12.10 -1.41
C LEU A 53 -23.53 -12.11 -0.45
N LEU A 54 -24.10 -10.93 -0.17
CA LEU A 54 -25.31 -10.81 0.65
C LEU A 54 -26.53 -11.43 -0.05
N MET A 55 -26.61 -11.32 -1.38
CA MET A 55 -27.67 -11.92 -2.18
C MET A 55 -27.55 -13.44 -2.24
N THR A 56 -26.34 -13.97 -2.45
CA THR A 56 -26.10 -15.41 -2.60
C THR A 56 -26.16 -16.15 -1.27
N ASN A 57 -25.76 -15.50 -0.17
CA ASN A 57 -25.69 -16.12 1.16
C ASN A 57 -26.46 -15.30 2.20
N ALA A 58 -27.78 -15.47 2.20
CA ALA A 58 -28.68 -14.83 3.16
C ALA A 58 -28.30 -15.19 4.61
N GLY A 59 -27.96 -14.16 5.40
CA GLY A 59 -27.48 -14.32 6.79
C GLY A 59 -26.00 -13.93 7.00
N SER A 60 -25.24 -13.71 5.92
CA SER A 60 -23.86 -13.23 6.00
C SER A 60 -23.77 -11.84 6.62
N THR A 61 -22.81 -11.62 7.53
CA THR A 61 -22.47 -10.28 8.03
C THR A 61 -21.14 -9.85 7.43
N ILE A 62 -21.17 -8.86 6.53
CA ILE A 62 -19.98 -8.36 5.84
C ILE A 62 -19.63 -6.98 6.40
N LEU A 63 -18.38 -6.80 6.84
CA LEU A 63 -17.86 -5.54 7.35
C LEU A 63 -16.86 -4.93 6.36
N THR A 64 -17.35 -4.12 5.43
CA THR A 64 -16.52 -3.31 4.54
C THR A 64 -16.22 -1.98 5.23
N LYS A 65 -15.05 -1.86 5.87
CA LYS A 65 -14.58 -0.58 6.45
C LYS A 65 -13.63 0.12 5.49
N ILE A 66 -14.19 0.84 4.51
CA ILE A 66 -13.43 1.81 3.73
C ILE A 66 -13.98 3.19 4.11
N LYS A 67 -13.15 4.04 4.71
CA LYS A 67 -13.53 5.46 4.90
C LYS A 67 -13.26 6.19 3.59
N ASP A 68 -14.10 7.14 3.22
CA ASP A 68 -13.86 7.99 2.03
C ASP A 68 -12.46 8.62 2.03
N SER A 69 -11.94 8.95 3.22
CA SER A 69 -10.58 9.48 3.41
C SER A 69 -9.45 8.51 3.07
N ASP A 70 -9.74 7.23 2.95
CA ASP A 70 -8.77 6.19 2.64
C ASP A 70 -8.78 5.79 1.15
N ILE A 71 -9.76 6.24 0.36
CA ILE A 71 -9.84 5.98 -1.10
C ILE A 71 -8.55 6.43 -1.80
N ASP A 72 -8.08 7.65 -1.54
CA ASP A 72 -6.81 8.16 -2.12
C ASP A 72 -5.56 7.40 -1.62
N ARG A 73 -5.62 6.79 -0.42
CA ARG A 73 -4.50 6.01 0.13
C ARG A 73 -4.39 4.63 -0.53
N PHE A 74 -5.54 4.06 -0.91
CA PHE A 74 -5.63 2.76 -1.56
C PHE A 74 -5.57 2.85 -3.09
N GLN A 75 -5.64 4.03 -3.72
CA GLN A 75 -5.45 4.20 -5.18
C GLN A 75 -4.11 3.65 -5.72
N SER A 76 -3.13 3.42 -4.85
CA SER A 76 -1.82 2.82 -5.21
C SER A 76 -1.67 1.36 -4.78
N LEU A 77 -2.70 0.79 -4.17
CA LEU A 77 -2.79 -0.60 -3.79
C LEU A 77 -3.70 -1.31 -4.79
N TYR A 78 -3.40 -2.56 -5.11
CA TYR A 78 -4.22 -3.40 -5.97
C TYR A 78 -4.58 -4.64 -5.16
N PRO A 79 -5.88 -4.91 -4.88
CA PRO A 79 -6.25 -6.12 -4.19
C PRO A 79 -5.93 -7.32 -5.09
N VAL A 80 -5.03 -8.19 -4.62
CA VAL A 80 -4.60 -9.39 -5.35
C VAL A 80 -5.49 -10.59 -5.01
N ALA A 81 -5.93 -10.70 -3.75
CA ALA A 81 -6.81 -11.76 -3.27
C ALA A 81 -7.58 -11.29 -2.03
N TYR A 82 -8.75 -11.91 -1.80
CA TYR A 82 -9.48 -11.83 -0.53
C TYR A 82 -9.98 -13.23 -0.17
N VAL A 83 -10.29 -13.42 1.11
CA VAL A 83 -10.78 -14.69 1.63
C VAL A 83 -11.90 -14.42 2.63
N ILE A 84 -12.94 -15.26 2.57
CA ILE A 84 -14.04 -15.24 3.53
C ILE A 84 -13.87 -16.47 4.40
N ILE A 85 -13.70 -16.25 5.69
CA ILE A 85 -13.54 -17.30 6.69
C ILE A 85 -14.55 -17.06 7.82
N GLU A 86 -15.18 -18.11 8.31
CA GLU A 86 -16.14 -17.99 9.42
C GLU A 86 -15.44 -17.53 10.70
N ILE A 87 -14.22 -18.04 10.95
CA ILE A 87 -13.43 -17.73 12.13
C ILE A 87 -11.96 -17.64 11.73
N GLU A 88 -11.29 -16.58 12.16
CA GLU A 88 -9.84 -16.45 12.02
C GLU A 88 -9.13 -17.50 12.90
N LYS A 89 -8.69 -18.59 12.28
CA LYS A 89 -7.87 -19.64 12.89
C LYS A 89 -6.48 -19.64 12.26
N LYS A 90 -5.49 -20.19 12.99
CA LYS A 90 -4.10 -20.31 12.50
C LYS A 90 -4.04 -21.02 11.15
N ASP A 91 -4.80 -22.09 10.98
CA ASP A 91 -4.80 -22.90 9.76
C ASP A 91 -5.41 -22.15 8.56
N ALA A 92 -6.41 -21.30 8.79
CA ALA A 92 -7.03 -20.49 7.76
C ALA A 92 -6.05 -19.44 7.20
N GLY A 93 -5.28 -18.78 8.07
CA GLY A 93 -4.24 -17.82 7.66
C GLY A 93 -3.11 -18.48 6.87
N ARG A 94 -2.66 -19.66 7.33
CA ARG A 94 -1.64 -20.46 6.62
C ARG A 94 -2.13 -20.89 5.24
N TRP A 95 -3.35 -21.42 5.15
CA TRP A 95 -3.95 -21.83 3.89
C TRP A 95 -4.10 -20.65 2.91
N PHE A 96 -4.53 -19.48 3.39
CA PHE A 96 -4.64 -18.30 2.54
C PHE A 96 -3.28 -17.81 2.02
N LEU A 97 -2.24 -17.84 2.86
CA LEU A 97 -0.87 -17.51 2.43
C LEU A 97 -0.34 -18.48 1.37
N LEU A 98 -0.63 -19.78 1.50
CA LEU A 98 -0.29 -20.76 0.46
C LEU A 98 -0.91 -20.41 -0.89
N LEU A 99 -2.19 -20.06 -0.92
CA LEU A 99 -2.86 -19.64 -2.15
C LEU A 99 -2.21 -18.41 -2.78
N ILE A 100 -1.83 -17.41 -1.97
CA ILE A 100 -1.15 -16.21 -2.47
C ILE A 100 0.21 -16.57 -3.06
N ILE A 101 1.00 -17.39 -2.37
CA ILE A 101 2.33 -17.84 -2.82
C ILE A 101 2.21 -18.59 -4.16
N GLU A 102 1.21 -19.47 -4.27
CA GLU A 102 0.94 -20.25 -5.48
C GLU A 102 0.52 -19.35 -6.64
N VAL A 103 -0.47 -18.48 -6.44
CA VAL A 103 -0.99 -17.56 -7.48
C VAL A 103 0.06 -16.56 -7.96
N LEU A 104 0.93 -16.10 -7.05
CA LEU A 104 2.02 -15.18 -7.38
C LEU A 104 3.28 -15.90 -7.86
N HIS A 105 3.28 -17.23 -7.91
CA HIS A 105 4.44 -18.06 -8.28
C HIS A 105 5.72 -17.65 -7.52
N ILE A 106 5.60 -17.48 -6.19
CA ILE A 106 6.73 -17.12 -5.33
C ILE A 106 7.58 -18.38 -5.11
N GLU A 107 8.56 -18.60 -5.98
CA GLU A 107 9.54 -19.69 -5.85
C GLU A 107 10.72 -19.28 -4.96
N ASP A 108 11.30 -18.11 -5.21
CA ASP A 108 12.30 -17.48 -4.34
C ASP A 108 11.70 -16.26 -3.65
N SER A 109 11.62 -16.34 -2.32
CA SER A 109 11.09 -15.25 -1.49
C SER A 109 12.14 -14.21 -1.10
N SER A 110 13.41 -14.39 -1.46
CA SER A 110 14.51 -13.50 -1.10
C SER A 110 14.34 -12.08 -1.63
N ASP A 111 13.67 -11.93 -2.78
CA ASP A 111 13.38 -10.64 -3.42
C ASP A 111 12.03 -10.02 -2.98
N TRP A 112 11.32 -10.69 -2.06
CA TRP A 112 10.00 -10.26 -1.62
C TRP A 112 10.06 -9.59 -0.24
N VAL A 113 9.27 -8.52 -0.10
CA VAL A 113 8.92 -7.94 1.20
C VAL A 113 7.45 -8.24 1.44
N ILE A 114 7.16 -9.03 2.47
CA ILE A 114 5.77 -9.27 2.89
C ILE A 114 5.49 -8.45 4.15
N VAL A 115 4.52 -7.55 4.04
CA VAL A 115 4.05 -6.71 5.15
C VAL A 115 2.73 -7.28 5.67
N ILE A 116 2.75 -7.90 6.85
CA ILE A 116 1.54 -8.46 7.47
C ILE A 116 1.21 -7.76 8.78
N ASP A 117 -0.03 -7.89 9.22
CA ASP A 117 -0.39 -7.56 10.59
C ASP A 117 0.32 -8.52 11.57
N ARG A 118 0.61 -8.08 12.79
CA ARG A 118 1.17 -8.90 13.87
C ARG A 118 0.10 -9.79 14.50
N GLN A 119 -0.57 -10.57 13.67
CA GLN A 119 -1.52 -11.56 14.12
C GLN A 119 -0.81 -12.88 14.39
N LYS A 120 -1.23 -13.54 15.48
CA LYS A 120 -0.65 -14.82 15.93
C LYS A 120 -0.78 -15.94 14.90
N SER A 121 -1.75 -15.82 14.00
CA SER A 121 -2.05 -16.75 12.90
C SER A 121 -1.05 -16.64 11.74
N LEU A 122 -0.62 -15.43 11.38
CA LEU A 122 0.11 -15.15 10.15
C LEU A 122 1.64 -15.20 10.29
N CYS A 123 2.20 -14.63 11.37
CA CYS A 123 3.66 -14.60 11.52
C CYS A 123 4.30 -16.00 11.49
N PRO A 124 3.77 -17.02 12.19
CA PRO A 124 4.33 -18.37 12.12
C PRO A 124 4.23 -18.98 10.72
N ALA A 125 3.12 -18.71 10.02
CA ALA A 125 2.90 -19.24 8.67
C ALA A 125 3.88 -18.63 7.66
N ILE A 126 4.20 -17.34 7.77
CA ILE A 126 5.24 -16.70 6.94
C ILE A 126 6.61 -17.36 7.16
N HIS A 127 7.00 -17.57 8.43
CA HIS A 127 8.26 -18.23 8.75
C HIS A 127 8.35 -19.67 8.25
N GLU A 128 7.22 -20.38 8.19
CA GLU A 128 7.14 -21.74 7.68
C GLU A 128 7.15 -21.81 6.15
N LEU A 129 6.35 -20.97 5.48
CA LEU A 129 6.08 -21.07 4.05
C LEU A 129 7.11 -20.34 3.18
N VAL A 130 7.64 -19.22 3.65
CA VAL A 130 8.57 -18.35 2.90
C VAL A 130 9.69 -17.85 3.84
N PRO A 131 10.56 -18.74 4.35
CA PRO A 131 11.53 -18.41 5.39
C PRO A 131 12.56 -17.36 4.99
N ASN A 132 12.83 -17.21 3.69
CA ASN A 132 13.80 -16.25 3.16
C ASN A 132 13.20 -14.85 2.94
N VAL A 133 11.88 -14.68 3.11
CA VAL A 133 11.21 -13.41 2.88
C VAL A 133 11.64 -12.35 3.89
N GLU A 134 11.72 -11.11 3.42
CA GLU A 134 11.84 -9.98 4.31
C GLU A 134 10.48 -9.67 4.97
N HIS A 135 10.24 -10.29 6.13
CA HIS A 135 9.02 -10.10 6.89
C HIS A 135 8.99 -8.72 7.60
N ARG A 136 7.92 -7.95 7.36
CA ARG A 136 7.66 -6.64 7.97
C ARG A 136 6.28 -6.60 8.64
N HIS A 137 6.17 -5.77 9.66
CA HIS A 137 4.93 -5.50 10.37
C HIS A 137 4.23 -4.29 9.77
N CYS A 138 2.92 -4.43 9.58
CA CYS A 138 2.08 -3.34 9.11
C CYS A 138 2.12 -2.14 10.06
N VAL A 139 2.59 -1.00 9.56
CA VAL A 139 2.73 0.21 10.37
C VAL A 139 1.39 0.81 10.76
N ILE A 140 0.32 0.48 10.02
CA ILE A 140 -1.06 0.89 10.38
C ILE A 140 -1.44 0.22 11.70
N GLN A 141 -1.10 -1.05 11.89
CA GLN A 141 -1.37 -1.70 13.17
C GLN A 141 -0.50 -1.13 14.29
N LEU A 142 0.79 -0.91 14.02
CA LEU A 142 1.67 -0.24 14.98
C LEU A 142 1.08 1.11 15.41
N TYR A 143 0.61 1.89 14.45
CA TYR A 143 -0.06 3.17 14.68
C TYR A 143 -1.31 3.01 15.55
N ASN A 144 -2.16 2.01 15.29
CA ASN A 144 -3.37 1.78 16.07
C ASN A 144 -3.04 1.46 17.53
N ASN A 145 -2.07 0.58 17.77
CA ASN A 145 -1.62 0.24 19.11
C ASN A 145 -0.95 1.43 19.81
N PHE A 146 -0.07 2.13 19.11
CA PHE A 146 0.57 3.35 19.62
C PHE A 146 -0.46 4.41 20.02
N ASN A 147 -1.51 4.59 19.20
CA ASN A 147 -2.52 5.62 19.43
C ASN A 147 -3.43 5.32 20.64
N LYS A 148 -3.59 4.05 21.04
CA LYS A 148 -4.29 3.69 22.27
C LYS A 148 -3.57 4.23 23.50
N GLU A 149 -2.24 4.20 23.51
CA GLU A 149 -1.41 4.69 24.62
C GLU A 149 -0.95 6.15 24.46
N ASN A 150 -0.94 6.67 23.23
CA ASN A 150 -0.39 7.97 22.86
C ASN A 150 -1.31 8.72 21.87
N PRO A 151 -2.53 9.14 22.28
CA PRO A 151 -3.58 9.61 21.35
C PRO A 151 -3.31 10.97 20.66
N ARG A 152 -2.23 11.66 21.05
CA ARG A 152 -1.92 13.01 20.55
C ARG A 152 -1.59 13.00 19.05
N LEU A 153 -2.21 13.89 18.29
CA LEU A 153 -1.97 14.03 16.84
C LEU A 153 -0.49 14.27 16.49
N VAL A 154 0.21 15.07 17.29
CA VAL A 154 1.64 15.34 17.07
C VAL A 154 2.50 14.08 17.21
N LEU A 155 2.16 13.19 18.15
CA LEU A 155 2.88 11.92 18.34
C LEU A 155 2.63 10.97 17.17
N ARG A 156 1.38 10.90 16.69
CA ARG A 156 1.02 10.18 15.48
C ARG A 156 1.82 10.63 14.26
N GLN A 157 1.92 11.94 14.03
CA GLN A 157 2.72 12.48 12.92
C GLN A 157 4.21 12.14 13.07
N LYS A 158 4.75 12.16 14.30
CA LYS A 158 6.14 11.75 14.56
C LYS A 158 6.35 10.26 14.29
N LEU A 159 5.41 9.39 14.64
CA LEU A 159 5.46 7.96 14.28
C LEU A 159 5.52 7.77 12.77
N TRP A 160 4.63 8.41 12.01
CA TRP A 160 4.63 8.33 10.56
C TRP A 160 5.91 8.87 9.92
N LYS A 161 6.47 9.96 10.46
CA LYS A 161 7.76 10.49 10.01
C LYS A 161 8.90 9.50 10.24
N ASN A 162 8.93 8.83 11.41
CA ASN A 162 9.91 7.79 11.71
C ASN A 162 9.76 6.58 10.77
N ALA A 163 8.53 6.09 10.59
CA ALA A 163 8.24 4.97 9.69
C ALA A 163 8.70 5.22 8.25
N LYS A 164 8.51 6.46 7.77
CA LYS A 164 8.89 6.91 6.41
C LYS A 164 10.35 7.38 6.30
N ALA A 165 11.15 7.28 7.36
CA ALA A 165 12.57 7.63 7.27
C ALA A 165 13.26 6.77 6.20
N THR A 166 14.02 7.40 5.32
CA THR A 166 14.61 6.72 4.15
C THR A 166 15.96 6.08 4.43
N TYR A 167 16.67 6.51 5.47
CA TYR A 167 17.97 5.98 5.88
C TYR A 167 18.12 6.07 7.40
N GLU A 168 18.95 5.21 7.99
CA GLU A 168 19.05 5.04 9.45
C GLU A 168 19.39 6.33 10.18
N GLN A 169 20.28 7.16 9.64
CA GLN A 169 20.66 8.41 10.28
C GLN A 169 19.47 9.36 10.41
N LYS A 170 18.58 9.42 9.40
CA LYS A 170 17.33 10.20 9.48
C LYS A 170 16.40 9.63 10.53
N TYR A 171 16.28 8.31 10.61
CA TYR A 171 15.50 7.63 11.64
C TYR A 171 16.00 7.98 13.05
N ARG A 172 17.32 7.87 13.30
CA ARG A 172 17.94 8.23 14.60
C ARG A 172 17.65 9.67 15.00
N VAL A 173 17.76 10.62 14.07
CA VAL A 173 17.43 12.03 14.31
C VAL A 173 15.94 12.20 14.66
N LEU A 174 15.04 11.50 13.97
CA LEU A 174 13.60 11.58 14.22
C LEU A 174 13.20 10.94 15.56
N MET A 175 13.81 9.81 15.93
CA MET A 175 13.64 9.18 17.25
C MET A 175 14.15 10.09 18.37
N ASN A 176 15.30 10.74 18.20
CA ASN A 176 15.79 11.73 19.18
C ASN A 176 14.86 12.95 19.30
N LYS A 177 14.27 13.42 18.19
CA LYS A 177 13.24 14.48 18.20
C LYS A 177 11.93 14.03 18.85
N LEU A 178 11.63 12.73 18.87
CA LEU A 178 10.52 12.19 19.64
C LEU A 178 10.90 12.12 21.13
N LYS A 179 12.09 11.63 21.48
CA LYS A 179 12.60 11.56 22.86
C LYS A 179 12.54 12.92 23.57
N LYS A 180 13.09 13.96 22.92
CA LYS A 180 13.07 15.33 23.45
C LYS A 180 11.65 15.89 23.63
N TYR A 181 10.67 15.40 22.87
CA TYR A 181 9.30 15.88 22.92
C TYR A 181 8.43 15.10 23.90
N HIS A 182 8.60 13.77 23.95
CA HIS A 182 7.79 12.88 24.78
C HIS A 182 8.51 11.56 25.05
N GLU A 183 9.12 11.46 26.22
CA GLU A 183 9.96 10.33 26.59
C GLU A 183 9.21 9.00 26.66
N LYS A 184 7.99 8.97 27.22
CA LYS A 184 7.16 7.75 27.28
C LYS A 184 6.81 7.20 25.89
N ALA A 185 6.57 8.09 24.92
CA ALA A 185 6.25 7.68 23.54
C ALA A 185 7.50 7.16 22.82
N TYR A 186 8.65 7.78 23.10
CA TYR A 186 9.94 7.28 22.63
C TYR A 186 10.24 5.90 23.22
N ALA A 187 10.04 5.70 24.52
CA ALA A 187 10.26 4.41 25.18
C ALA A 187 9.39 3.32 24.54
N TRP A 188 8.10 3.59 24.34
CA TRP A 188 7.18 2.68 23.65
C TRP A 188 7.70 2.28 22.27
N LEU A 189 8.07 3.25 21.41
CA LEU A 189 8.59 2.95 20.07
C LEU A 189 9.98 2.33 20.06
N SER A 190 10.75 2.49 21.14
CA SER A 190 12.09 1.89 21.27
C SER A 190 12.02 0.41 21.65
N HIS A 191 10.93 -0.03 22.30
CA HIS A 191 10.65 -1.46 22.51
C HIS A 191 10.27 -2.18 21.22
N GLU A 192 9.79 -1.43 20.22
CA GLU A 192 9.40 -1.97 18.93
C GLU A 192 10.63 -2.20 18.03
N CYS A 193 10.68 -3.37 17.38
CA CYS A 193 11.79 -3.72 16.49
C CYS A 193 11.83 -2.77 15.28
N ALA A 194 12.75 -1.80 15.27
CA ALA A 194 12.85 -0.77 14.24
C ALA A 194 12.93 -1.34 12.81
N PRO A 195 13.73 -2.40 12.54
CA PRO A 195 13.65 -3.10 11.26
C PRO A 195 12.22 -3.45 10.89
N CYS A 196 11.44 -4.13 11.72
CA CYS A 196 10.14 -4.64 11.32
C CYS A 196 9.13 -3.59 10.82
N TRP A 197 9.26 -2.29 11.10
CA TRP A 197 8.22 -1.30 10.75
C TRP A 197 8.73 -0.01 10.08
N THR A 198 10.04 0.14 9.86
CA THR A 198 10.61 1.37 9.28
C THR A 198 11.22 1.12 7.92
N ARG A 199 11.01 2.07 7.01
CA ARG A 199 11.58 2.05 5.65
C ARG A 199 13.11 2.11 5.64
N SER A 200 13.71 2.81 6.60
CA SER A 200 15.16 3.04 6.66
C SER A 200 15.99 1.78 6.86
N HIS A 201 15.36 0.69 7.28
CA HIS A 201 16.02 -0.59 7.57
C HIS A 201 15.61 -1.69 6.59
N PHE A 202 15.04 -1.33 5.43
CA PHE A 202 14.75 -2.28 4.35
C PHE A 202 16.08 -2.85 3.83
N LYS A 203 16.18 -4.18 3.71
CA LYS A 203 17.40 -4.83 3.19
C LYS A 203 17.37 -4.85 1.67
N LEU A 204 16.18 -5.05 1.11
CA LEU A 204 15.97 -4.95 -0.33
C LEU A 204 16.09 -3.50 -0.80
N LYS A 205 16.97 -3.26 -1.78
CA LYS A 205 17.16 -1.94 -2.38
C LYS A 205 15.88 -1.57 -3.12
N GLN A 206 15.25 -0.49 -2.69
CA GLN A 206 14.12 0.08 -3.40
C GLN A 206 14.67 0.79 -4.65
N VAL A 207 14.32 0.26 -5.82
CA VAL A 207 14.60 0.87 -7.14
C VAL A 207 13.82 2.17 -7.29
#